data_AF-A0A3C0VVR2-F1
#
_entry.id   AF-A0A3C0VVR2-F1
#
_cell.length_a   1.000
_cell.length_b   1.000
_cell.length_c   1.000
_cell.angle_alpha   90.00
_cell.angle_beta   90.00
_cell.angle_gamma   90.00
#
_symmetry.space_group_name_H-M   'P 1'
#
loop_
_entity.id
_entity.type
_entity.pdbx_description
1 polymer ?
#
loop_
_entity_poly.entity_id
_entity_poly.type
_entity_poly.pdbx_seq_one_letter_code
_entity_poly.pdbx_strand_id
1 'polypeptide(L)'
;MLVMIASAVAVKSGWVVHERLPDHAAALGQATSDGTPAEVEWKETGRTFEANNILTRDGLFWAISSMVENFINFAPLGIVLVGMLGIGIAERTGFIGSALKAMLMVVPQKLLTPAMVFLGIMSSMTSDAGYIILPPLAAALYKAVGRAPLAGLAAVFAGVAAGFNANLAITSLEPMLSELATKGAQVIDPAYEVNPACNWWFMIASTIVMTGVGWFVADVIVEKRLANKPPEEGGPSPVDASDLEAQRLSPDDKRALKIAGIVFAIALTTVIALVNIPGSPLYTYQIESPTKAGQMITVE
;
A
#
# COMPACT_ATOMS: atom_id res chain seq x y z
N MET A 1 13.16 19.50 -9.28
CA MET A 1 13.76 20.82 -8.95
C MET A 1 14.36 20.87 -7.54
N LEU A 2 13.64 20.40 -6.52
CA LEU A 2 14.08 20.41 -5.12
C LEU A 2 15.44 19.71 -4.91
N VAL A 3 15.63 18.52 -5.47
CA VAL A 3 16.90 17.76 -5.42
C VAL A 3 18.05 18.52 -6.09
N MET A 4 17.81 19.18 -7.22
CA MET A 4 18.84 19.95 -7.93
C MET A 4 19.31 21.15 -7.10
N ILE A 5 18.37 21.88 -6.48
CA ILE A 5 18.68 23.01 -5.59
C ILE A 5 19.43 22.51 -4.34
N ALA A 6 18.96 21.43 -3.72
CA ALA A 6 19.62 20.82 -2.57
C ALA A 6 21.07 20.41 -2.89
N SER A 7 21.32 19.84 -4.07
CA SER A 7 22.68 19.47 -4.51
C SER A 7 23.61 20.68 -4.64
N ALA A 8 23.12 21.81 -5.15
CA ALA A 8 23.91 23.03 -5.28
C ALA A 8 24.21 23.66 -3.91
N VAL A 9 23.24 23.61 -2.99
CA VAL A 9 23.43 24.07 -1.60
C VAL A 9 24.47 23.22 -0.90
N ALA A 10 24.38 21.88 -1.01
CA ALA A 10 25.33 20.94 -0.42
C ALA A 10 26.78 21.22 -0.86
N VAL A 11 26.99 21.42 -2.16
CA VAL A 11 28.33 21.77 -2.69
C VAL A 11 28.80 23.12 -2.17
N LYS A 12 27.93 24.13 -2.15
CA LYS A 12 28.28 25.47 -1.66
C LYS A 12 28.62 25.47 -0.16
N SER A 13 28.02 24.57 0.62
CA SER A 13 28.34 24.38 2.04
C SER A 13 29.60 23.55 2.29
N GLY A 14 30.26 23.03 1.24
CA GLY A 14 31.44 22.17 1.38
C GLY A 14 31.12 20.83 2.05
N TRP A 15 29.93 20.26 1.76
CA TRP A 15 29.55 18.96 2.32
C TRP A 15 30.44 17.84 1.80
N VAL A 16 31.11 17.17 2.73
CA VAL A 16 31.89 15.96 2.51
C VAL A 16 31.32 14.87 3.41
N VAL A 17 31.01 13.72 2.82
CA VAL A 17 30.51 12.54 3.52
C VAL A 17 31.67 11.56 3.68
N HIS A 18 32.05 11.30 4.92
CA HIS A 18 32.99 10.23 5.24
C HIS A 18 32.21 8.93 5.32
N GLU A 19 32.55 7.97 4.46
CA GLU A 19 31.89 6.67 4.46
C GLU A 19 32.27 5.93 5.75
N ARG A 20 31.25 5.59 6.52
CA ARG A 20 31.37 4.74 7.68
C ARG A 20 30.56 3.50 7.42
N LEU A 21 31.25 2.36 7.34
CA LEU A 21 30.60 1.06 7.25
C LEU A 21 30.64 0.41 8.64
N PRO A 22 29.59 -0.35 8.97
CA PRO A 22 29.58 -1.12 10.21
C PRO A 22 30.66 -2.21 10.12
N ASP A 23 31.39 -2.44 11.21
CA ASP A 23 32.25 -3.63 11.29
C ASP A 23 31.36 -4.87 11.23
N HIS A 24 31.35 -5.57 10.09
CA HIS A 24 30.45 -6.70 9.83
C HIS A 24 30.55 -7.81 10.89
N ALA A 25 31.72 -7.97 11.55
CA ALA A 25 31.89 -8.93 12.64
C ALA A 25 31.10 -8.51 13.90
N ALA A 26 31.11 -7.22 14.25
CA ALA A 26 30.32 -6.67 15.36
C ALA A 26 28.83 -6.53 15.00
N ALA A 27 28.52 -6.21 13.74
CA ALA A 27 27.18 -5.88 13.30
C ALA A 27 26.23 -7.08 13.15
N LEU A 28 26.79 -8.28 12.89
CA LEU A 28 26.03 -9.54 12.85
C LEU A 28 25.92 -10.23 14.23
N GLY A 29 26.32 -9.54 15.30
CA GLY A 29 26.20 -10.06 16.67
C GLY A 29 27.09 -11.26 16.96
N GLN A 30 28.23 -11.41 16.26
CA GLN A 30 29.23 -12.38 16.70
C GLN A 30 29.71 -11.97 18.10
N ALA A 31 29.53 -12.85 19.08
CA ALA A 31 29.83 -12.56 20.46
C ALA A 31 31.29 -12.10 20.60
N THR A 32 31.48 -10.89 21.14
CA THR A 32 32.77 -10.54 21.73
C THR A 32 33.04 -11.52 22.88
N SER A 33 34.31 -11.83 23.15
CA SER A 33 34.75 -12.79 24.17
C SER A 33 34.19 -12.56 25.58
N ASP A 34 33.60 -11.38 25.83
CA ASP A 34 33.27 -10.85 27.15
C ASP A 34 31.75 -10.78 27.41
N GLY A 35 30.89 -11.25 26.49
CA GLY A 35 29.46 -11.45 26.73
C GLY A 35 28.59 -10.18 26.78
N THR A 36 29.12 -9.02 26.41
CA THR A 36 28.35 -7.79 26.18
C THR A 36 27.74 -7.81 24.77
N PRO A 37 26.51 -7.29 24.56
CA PRO A 37 25.96 -7.15 23.21
C PRO A 37 26.91 -6.29 22.37
N ALA A 38 27.33 -6.81 21.22
CA ALA A 38 28.23 -6.10 20.32
C ALA A 38 27.54 -4.82 19.83
N GLU A 39 28.03 -3.66 20.29
CA GLU A 39 27.65 -2.39 19.66
C GLU A 39 28.21 -2.37 18.24
N VAL A 40 27.40 -1.89 17.30
CA VAL A 40 27.83 -1.72 15.91
C VAL A 40 28.91 -0.65 15.87
N GLU A 41 30.18 -1.07 15.80
CA GLU A 41 31.31 -0.16 15.63
C GLU A 41 31.34 0.35 14.19
N TRP A 42 31.16 1.66 14.01
CA TRP A 42 31.20 2.30 12.70
C TRP A 42 32.63 2.68 12.35
N LYS A 43 33.24 1.96 11.41
CA LYS A 43 34.63 2.22 10.98
C LYS A 43 34.63 3.08 9.73
N GLU A 44 35.44 4.13 9.75
CA GLU A 44 35.72 4.90 8.54
C GLU A 44 36.46 4.02 7.55
N THR A 45 35.91 3.90 6.34
CA THR A 45 36.55 3.11 5.26
C THR A 45 37.72 3.86 4.60
N GLY A 46 37.94 5.11 5.01
CA GLY A 46 38.87 6.04 4.36
C GLY A 46 38.36 6.61 3.04
N ARG A 47 37.16 6.20 2.58
CA ARG A 47 36.51 6.78 1.40
C ARG A 47 35.74 8.02 1.78
N THR A 48 36.00 9.10 1.04
CA THR A 48 35.28 10.37 1.16
C THR A 48 34.47 10.61 -0.11
N PHE A 49 33.20 10.92 0.06
CA PHE A 49 32.31 11.32 -1.02
C PHE A 49 32.08 12.82 -0.96
N GLU A 50 32.36 13.50 -2.06
CA GLU A 50 32.05 14.91 -2.22
C GLU A 50 30.66 15.06 -2.86
N ALA A 51 29.89 16.05 -2.39
CA ALA A 51 28.63 16.37 -3.02
C ALA A 51 28.86 16.82 -4.48
N ASN A 52 28.01 16.39 -5.40
CA ASN A 52 28.02 16.82 -6.80
C ASN A 52 26.86 17.77 -7.08
N ASN A 53 27.15 18.89 -7.74
CA ASN A 53 26.12 19.89 -8.07
C ASN A 53 25.47 19.58 -9.42
N ILE A 54 24.19 19.23 -9.38
CA ILE A 54 23.39 18.88 -10.56
C ILE A 54 23.07 20.11 -11.43
N LEU A 55 23.11 21.33 -10.88
CA LEU A 55 22.88 22.59 -11.62
C LEU A 55 24.08 23.04 -12.47
N THR A 56 25.16 22.27 -12.50
CA THR A 56 26.29 22.50 -13.41
C THR A 56 25.99 21.97 -14.81
N ARG A 57 26.80 22.34 -15.80
CA ARG A 57 26.68 21.81 -17.17
C ARG A 57 26.71 20.28 -17.19
N ASP A 58 27.69 19.70 -16.51
CA ASP A 58 27.92 18.26 -16.50
C ASP A 58 26.87 17.54 -15.65
N GLY A 59 26.48 18.13 -14.51
CA GLY A 59 25.40 17.61 -13.66
C GLY A 59 24.05 17.61 -14.38
N LEU A 60 23.74 18.65 -15.16
CA LEU A 60 22.50 18.74 -15.93
C LEU A 60 22.51 17.75 -17.10
N PHE A 61 23.65 17.61 -17.79
CA PHE A 61 23.83 16.60 -18.82
C PHE A 61 23.60 15.20 -18.26
N TRP A 62 24.25 14.85 -17.14
CA TRP A 62 24.06 13.56 -16.46
C TRP A 62 22.61 13.33 -16.03
N ALA A 63 21.95 14.34 -15.47
CA ALA A 63 20.57 14.22 -15.01
C ALA A 63 19.60 13.94 -16.16
N ILE A 64 19.82 14.54 -17.32
CA ILE A 64 18.99 14.31 -18.51
C ILE A 64 19.34 12.97 -19.17
N SER A 65 20.62 12.64 -19.31
CA SER A 65 21.07 11.43 -20.01
C SER A 65 20.74 10.15 -19.24
N SER A 66 20.80 10.17 -17.91
CA SER A 66 20.45 9.03 -17.05
C SER A 66 18.96 8.95 -16.68
N MET A 67 18.15 9.96 -17.04
CA MET A 67 16.76 10.06 -16.58
C MET A 67 15.92 8.83 -16.94
N VAL A 68 15.98 8.40 -18.21
CA VAL A 68 15.17 7.28 -18.71
C VAL A 68 15.66 5.97 -18.10
N GLU A 69 16.97 5.75 -18.05
CA GLU A 69 17.57 4.55 -17.46
C GLU A 69 17.22 4.42 -15.97
N ASN A 70 17.36 5.50 -15.20
CA ASN A 70 16.97 5.53 -13.80
C ASN A 70 15.47 5.28 -13.61
N PHE A 71 14.62 5.79 -14.51
CA PHE A 71 13.18 5.57 -14.44
C PHE A 71 12.81 4.11 -14.73
N ILE A 72 13.32 3.51 -15.80
CA ILE A 72 12.97 2.13 -16.18
C ILE A 72 13.57 1.08 -15.22
N ASN A 73 14.75 1.37 -14.65
CA ASN A 73 15.41 0.51 -13.66
C ASN A 73 14.94 0.81 -12.22
N PHE A 74 14.00 1.75 -12.05
CA PHE A 74 13.35 1.93 -10.76
C PHE A 74 12.48 0.72 -10.49
N ALA A 75 12.98 -0.18 -9.66
CA ALA A 75 12.43 -1.50 -9.45
C ALA A 75 10.93 -1.56 -9.08
N PRO A 76 10.33 -0.57 -8.37
CA PRO A 76 8.88 -0.54 -8.15
C PRO A 76 8.04 -0.32 -9.42
N LEU A 77 8.62 0.21 -10.50
CA LEU A 77 7.89 0.60 -11.71
C LEU A 77 7.12 -0.56 -12.34
N GLY A 78 7.77 -1.73 -12.48
CA GLY A 78 7.15 -2.88 -13.15
C GLY A 78 5.92 -3.40 -12.42
N ILE A 79 6.03 -3.56 -11.10
CA ILE A 79 4.94 -4.07 -10.24
C ILE A 79 3.77 -3.09 -10.25
N VAL A 80 4.05 -1.78 -10.16
CA VAL A 80 3.01 -0.74 -10.16
C VAL A 80 2.26 -0.72 -11.49
N LEU A 81 2.94 -0.75 -12.64
CA LEU A 81 2.30 -0.70 -13.96
C LEU A 81 1.37 -1.90 -14.19
N VAL A 82 1.83 -3.11 -13.85
CA VAL A 82 1.02 -4.33 -14.00
C VAL A 82 -0.18 -4.31 -13.04
N GLY A 83 0.03 -3.90 -11.79
CA GLY A 83 -1.05 -3.78 -10.81
C GLY A 83 -2.11 -2.75 -11.23
N MET A 84 -1.69 -1.57 -11.69
CA MET A 84 -2.59 -0.51 -12.15
C MET A 84 -3.41 -0.91 -13.38
N LEU A 85 -2.89 -1.77 -14.26
CA LEU A 85 -3.66 -2.30 -15.38
C LEU A 85 -4.86 -3.13 -14.90
N GLY A 86 -4.64 -4.03 -13.94
CA GLY A 86 -5.70 -4.85 -13.35
C GLY A 86 -6.76 -4.01 -12.63
N ILE A 87 -6.31 -3.05 -11.81
CA ILE A 87 -7.20 -2.12 -11.10
C ILE A 87 -8.00 -1.26 -12.09
N GLY A 88 -7.34 -0.73 -13.13
CA GLY A 88 -7.99 0.11 -14.14
C GLY A 88 -9.12 -0.60 -14.90
N ILE A 89 -8.95 -1.90 -15.19
CA ILE A 89 -10.00 -2.73 -15.81
C ILE A 89 -11.15 -2.95 -14.83
N ALA A 90 -10.85 -3.33 -13.58
CA ALA A 90 -11.87 -3.54 -12.54
C ALA A 90 -12.70 -2.27 -12.28
N GLU A 91 -12.06 -1.11 -12.36
CA GLU A 91 -12.70 0.18 -12.18
C GLU A 91 -13.56 0.57 -13.39
N ARG A 92 -12.99 0.51 -14.60
CA ARG A 92 -13.73 0.86 -15.83
C ARG A 92 -14.93 -0.04 -16.12
N THR A 93 -14.90 -1.28 -15.65
CA THR A 93 -16.03 -2.22 -15.75
C THR A 93 -17.09 -1.99 -14.68
N GLY A 94 -16.86 -1.09 -13.71
CA GLY A 94 -17.78 -0.82 -12.61
C GLY A 94 -17.81 -1.89 -11.53
N PHE A 95 -16.87 -2.86 -11.56
CA PHE A 95 -16.83 -3.96 -10.59
C PHE A 95 -16.62 -3.44 -9.17
N ILE A 96 -15.67 -2.52 -8.96
CA ILE A 96 -15.36 -1.97 -7.63
C ILE A 96 -16.58 -1.24 -7.06
N GLY A 97 -17.19 -0.34 -7.83
CA GLY A 97 -18.39 0.39 -7.41
C GLY A 97 -19.57 -0.53 -7.07
N SER A 98 -19.85 -1.54 -7.90
CA SER A 98 -20.93 -2.51 -7.67
C SER A 98 -20.66 -3.44 -6.48
N ALA A 99 -19.41 -3.88 -6.29
CA ALA A 99 -19.00 -4.69 -5.14
C ALA A 99 -19.19 -3.92 -3.82
N LEU A 100 -18.79 -2.65 -3.79
CA LEU A 100 -18.96 -1.77 -2.64
C LEU A 100 -20.45 -1.56 -2.31
N LYS A 101 -21.28 -1.26 -3.31
CA LYS A 101 -22.75 -1.17 -3.13
C LYS A 101 -23.33 -2.48 -2.57
N ALA A 102 -22.87 -3.63 -3.06
CA ALA A 102 -23.37 -4.94 -2.64
C ALA A 102 -23.02 -5.26 -1.19
N MET A 103 -21.77 -4.98 -0.79
CA MET A 103 -21.35 -5.14 0.60
C MET A 103 -22.22 -4.30 1.53
N LEU A 104 -22.52 -3.07 1.14
CA LEU A 104 -23.24 -2.11 1.98
C LEU A 104 -24.74 -2.43 2.14
N MET A 105 -25.36 -3.10 1.18
CA MET A 105 -26.73 -3.61 1.33
C MET A 105 -26.86 -4.68 2.43
N VAL A 106 -25.77 -5.34 2.79
CA VAL A 106 -25.74 -6.40 3.80
C VAL A 106 -25.40 -5.83 5.18
N VAL A 107 -24.84 -4.62 5.25
CA VAL A 107 -24.39 -4.01 6.50
C VAL A 107 -25.58 -3.41 7.27
N PRO A 108 -25.84 -3.82 8.52
CA PRO A 108 -26.89 -3.22 9.34
C PRO A 108 -26.55 -1.77 9.68
N GLN A 109 -27.55 -0.89 9.83
CA GLN A 109 -27.33 0.55 10.04
C GLN A 109 -26.39 0.90 11.21
N LYS A 110 -26.39 0.09 12.27
CA LYS A 110 -25.48 0.25 13.42
C LYS A 110 -24.00 0.05 13.07
N LEU A 111 -23.72 -0.75 12.05
CA LEU A 111 -22.37 -1.03 11.58
C LEU A 111 -21.99 -0.20 10.34
N LEU A 112 -22.83 0.77 9.95
CA LEU A 112 -22.55 1.60 8.77
C LEU A 112 -21.23 2.37 8.92
N THR A 113 -20.98 3.01 10.07
CA THR A 113 -19.75 3.76 10.34
C THR A 113 -18.50 2.89 10.37
N PRO A 114 -18.44 1.79 11.16
CA PRO A 114 -17.26 0.92 11.13
C PRO A 114 -17.06 0.28 9.75
N ALA A 115 -18.13 -0.04 9.02
CA ALA A 115 -18.01 -0.53 7.65
C ALA A 115 -17.43 0.52 6.69
N MET A 116 -17.81 1.80 6.79
CA MET A 116 -17.22 2.86 5.98
C MET A 116 -15.73 3.03 6.29
N VAL A 117 -15.35 3.08 7.56
CA VAL A 117 -13.94 3.23 7.94
C VAL A 117 -13.15 2.02 7.43
N PHE A 118 -13.66 0.80 7.64
CA PHE A 118 -13.04 -0.43 7.15
C PHE A 118 -12.88 -0.45 5.64
N LEU A 119 -13.93 -0.09 4.90
CA LEU A 119 -13.89 0.02 3.44
C LEU A 119 -12.89 1.08 2.98
N GLY A 120 -12.82 2.20 3.69
CA GLY A 120 -11.82 3.25 3.45
C GLY A 120 -10.40 2.71 3.61
N ILE A 121 -10.12 2.00 4.70
CA ILE A 121 -8.81 1.38 4.96
C ILE A 121 -8.47 0.36 3.85
N MET A 122 -9.39 -0.55 3.54
CA MET A 122 -9.19 -1.58 2.52
C MET A 122 -9.04 -1.00 1.10
N SER A 123 -9.47 0.23 0.87
CA SER A 123 -9.45 0.85 -0.45
C SER A 123 -8.05 1.14 -0.99
N SER A 124 -7.00 1.08 -0.16
CA SER A 124 -5.62 1.16 -0.68
C SER A 124 -5.29 0.02 -1.66
N MET A 125 -5.99 -1.12 -1.60
CA MET A 125 -5.89 -2.18 -2.62
C MET A 125 -6.31 -1.70 -4.02
N THR A 126 -7.15 -0.67 -4.11
CA THR A 126 -7.64 -0.11 -5.37
C THR A 126 -6.92 1.18 -5.77
N SER A 127 -5.78 1.46 -5.11
CA SER A 127 -4.95 2.66 -5.27
C SER A 127 -5.74 3.96 -5.09
N ASP A 128 -6.36 4.45 -6.16
CA ASP A 128 -6.92 5.79 -6.25
C ASP A 128 -8.46 5.79 -6.36
N ALA A 129 -9.05 4.66 -6.74
CA ALA A 129 -10.50 4.52 -6.88
C ALA A 129 -11.21 4.71 -5.54
N GLY A 130 -10.59 4.23 -4.45
CA GLY A 130 -11.04 4.43 -3.07
C GLY A 130 -11.27 5.90 -2.71
N TYR A 131 -10.31 6.77 -3.05
CA TYR A 131 -10.39 8.20 -2.75
C TYR A 131 -11.49 8.94 -3.51
N ILE A 132 -11.82 8.48 -4.72
CA ILE A 132 -12.76 9.19 -5.61
C ILE A 132 -14.19 8.72 -5.38
N ILE A 133 -14.38 7.41 -5.17
CA ILE A 133 -15.71 6.78 -5.21
C ILE A 133 -16.32 6.64 -3.82
N LEU A 134 -15.51 6.33 -2.81
CA LEU A 134 -16.02 6.06 -1.48
C LEU A 134 -16.59 7.29 -0.78
N PRO A 135 -15.97 8.50 -0.84
CA PRO A 135 -16.53 9.69 -0.20
C PRO A 135 -17.96 10.06 -0.63
N PRO A 136 -18.29 10.19 -1.94
CA PRO A 136 -19.66 10.49 -2.35
C PRO A 136 -20.64 9.36 -2.01
N LEU A 137 -20.19 8.09 -2.10
CA LEU A 137 -21.02 6.93 -1.75
C LEU A 137 -21.36 6.93 -0.24
N ALA A 138 -20.36 7.17 0.61
CA ALA A 138 -20.55 7.23 2.06
C ALA A 138 -21.49 8.38 2.46
N ALA A 139 -21.35 9.56 1.84
CA ALA A 139 -22.24 10.69 2.06
C ALA A 139 -23.70 10.37 1.67
N ALA A 140 -23.92 9.79 0.49
CA ALA A 140 -25.24 9.39 0.03
C ALA A 140 -25.88 8.33 0.95
N LEU A 141 -25.09 7.38 1.46
CA LEU A 141 -25.56 6.34 2.37
C LEU A 141 -25.97 6.88 3.73
N TYR A 142 -25.16 7.76 4.30
CA TYR A 142 -25.52 8.43 5.55
C TYR A 142 -26.81 9.25 5.37
N LYS A 143 -26.93 9.98 4.24
CA LYS A 143 -28.16 10.70 3.91
C LYS A 143 -29.37 9.75 3.89
N ALA A 144 -29.30 8.63 3.17
CA ALA A 144 -30.45 7.74 3.01
C ALA A 144 -30.93 7.05 4.31
N VAL A 145 -30.05 6.91 5.30
CA VAL A 145 -30.42 6.37 6.63
C VAL A 145 -30.74 7.47 7.65
N GLY A 146 -30.86 8.73 7.21
CA GLY A 146 -31.19 9.87 8.08
C GLY A 146 -30.04 10.30 9.00
N ARG A 147 -28.80 9.94 8.67
CA ARG A 147 -27.58 10.34 9.38
C ARG A 147 -26.90 11.52 8.69
N ALA A 148 -25.99 12.19 9.38
CA ALA A 148 -25.25 13.33 8.84
C ALA A 148 -24.34 12.92 7.67
N PRO A 149 -24.58 13.36 6.42
CA PRO A 149 -23.77 12.95 5.26
C PRO A 149 -22.28 13.30 5.41
N LEU A 150 -22.00 14.43 6.04
CA LEU A 150 -20.65 14.92 6.31
C LEU A 150 -19.89 14.00 7.27
N ALA A 151 -20.58 13.35 8.21
CA ALA A 151 -19.98 12.37 9.12
C ALA A 151 -19.52 11.13 8.33
N GLY A 152 -20.33 10.63 7.41
CA GLY A 152 -19.97 9.51 6.54
C GLY A 152 -18.80 9.81 5.63
N LEU A 153 -18.79 11.00 5.02
CA LEU A 153 -17.68 11.48 4.21
C LEU A 153 -16.38 11.57 5.03
N ALA A 154 -16.43 12.16 6.22
CA ALA A 154 -15.28 12.26 7.10
C ALA A 154 -14.79 10.89 7.58
N ALA A 155 -15.70 9.97 7.92
CA ALA A 155 -15.36 8.62 8.38
C ALA A 155 -14.63 7.81 7.30
N VAL A 156 -15.16 7.82 6.07
CA VAL A 156 -14.54 7.09 4.97
C VAL A 156 -13.21 7.74 4.59
N PHE A 157 -13.15 9.08 4.51
CA PHE A 157 -11.92 9.79 4.17
C PHE A 157 -10.80 9.55 5.20
N ALA A 158 -11.14 9.54 6.49
CA ALA A 158 -10.20 9.17 7.55
C ALA A 158 -9.70 7.74 7.38
N GLY A 159 -10.58 6.80 7.02
CA GLY A 159 -10.20 5.42 6.71
C GLY A 159 -9.23 5.32 5.53
N VAL A 160 -9.50 6.01 4.43
CA VAL A 160 -8.63 6.01 3.24
C VAL A 160 -7.27 6.67 3.54
N ALA A 161 -7.26 7.81 4.22
CA ALA A 161 -6.03 8.56 4.49
C ALA A 161 -5.16 7.93 5.59
N ALA A 162 -5.75 7.58 6.73
CA ALA A 162 -5.00 7.03 7.85
C ALA A 162 -4.71 5.53 7.68
N GLY A 163 -5.53 4.82 6.88
CA GLY A 163 -5.44 3.38 6.66
C GLY A 163 -4.55 2.95 5.50
N PHE A 164 -3.86 3.88 4.82
CA PHE A 164 -3.20 3.60 3.54
C PHE A 164 -2.31 2.34 3.53
N ASN A 165 -1.52 2.13 4.59
CA ASN A 165 -0.67 0.93 4.72
C ASN A 165 -1.36 -0.24 5.45
N ALA A 166 -2.40 0.01 6.25
CA ALA A 166 -3.09 -1.07 6.96
C ALA A 166 -4.02 -1.80 6.00
N ASN A 167 -3.78 -3.09 5.75
CA ASN A 167 -4.63 -3.87 4.86
C ASN A 167 -4.71 -5.34 5.25
N LEU A 168 -5.80 -6.02 4.88
CA LEU A 168 -5.92 -7.48 5.07
C LEU A 168 -5.16 -8.26 3.99
N ALA A 169 -4.92 -7.65 2.83
CA ALA A 169 -4.18 -8.23 1.73
C ALA A 169 -2.88 -7.47 1.47
N ILE A 170 -1.89 -8.16 0.92
CA ILE A 170 -0.66 -7.53 0.45
C ILE A 170 -1.00 -6.65 -0.76
N THR A 171 -0.60 -5.39 -0.70
CA THR A 171 -0.80 -4.40 -1.75
C THR A 171 0.52 -4.16 -2.52
N SER A 172 0.48 -3.30 -3.53
CA SER A 172 1.68 -2.90 -4.29
C SER A 172 2.70 -2.11 -3.46
N LEU A 173 2.31 -1.55 -2.31
CA LEU A 173 3.23 -0.86 -1.40
C LEU A 173 4.24 -1.81 -0.78
N GLU A 174 3.88 -3.07 -0.56
CA GLU A 174 4.65 -3.97 0.29
C GLU A 174 5.94 -4.41 -0.40
N PRO A 175 5.92 -4.86 -1.67
CA PRO A 175 7.15 -5.08 -2.44
C PRO A 175 8.04 -3.84 -2.48
N MET A 176 7.47 -2.66 -2.73
CA MET A 176 8.22 -1.40 -2.78
C MET A 176 8.93 -1.10 -1.46
N LEU A 177 8.21 -1.19 -0.33
CA LEU A 177 8.78 -0.95 1.00
C LEU A 177 9.83 -2.02 1.36
N SER A 178 9.59 -3.28 1.03
CA SER A 178 10.52 -4.37 1.30
C SER A 178 11.82 -4.22 0.51
N GLU A 179 11.76 -3.72 -0.72
CA GLU A 179 12.96 -3.48 -1.51
C GLU A 179 13.78 -2.33 -0.94
N LEU A 180 13.14 -1.21 -0.59
CA LEU A 180 13.81 -0.09 0.07
C LEU A 180 14.44 -0.50 1.40
N ALA A 181 13.73 -1.30 2.20
CA ALA A 181 14.24 -1.85 3.44
C ALA A 181 15.41 -2.82 3.21
N THR A 182 15.36 -3.63 2.14
CA THR A 182 16.46 -4.52 1.73
C THR A 182 17.70 -3.72 1.37
N LYS A 183 17.58 -2.67 0.55
CA LYS A 183 18.72 -1.79 0.22
C LYS A 183 19.31 -1.12 1.46
N GLY A 184 18.47 -0.74 2.42
CA GLY A 184 18.92 -0.21 3.72
C GLY A 184 19.65 -1.25 4.57
N ALA A 185 19.11 -2.48 4.66
CA ALA A 185 19.70 -3.57 5.43
C ALA A 185 21.04 -4.06 4.85
N GLN A 186 21.16 -4.03 3.52
CA GLN A 186 22.38 -4.42 2.79
C GLN A 186 23.59 -3.52 3.03
N VAL A 187 23.39 -2.36 3.67
CA VAL A 187 24.50 -1.54 4.22
C VAL A 187 25.21 -2.28 5.35
N ILE A 188 24.48 -3.12 6.11
CA ILE A 188 25.00 -3.89 7.25
C ILE A 188 25.27 -5.34 6.86
N ASP A 189 24.31 -5.99 6.21
CA ASP A 189 24.41 -7.40 5.79
C ASP A 189 24.08 -7.52 4.29
N PRO A 190 25.09 -7.65 3.40
CA PRO A 190 24.89 -7.71 1.95
C PRO A 190 23.99 -8.85 1.47
N ALA A 191 23.83 -9.91 2.26
CA ALA A 191 23.00 -11.07 1.89
C ALA A 191 21.56 -10.96 2.42
N TYR A 192 21.23 -9.91 3.19
CA TYR A 192 19.92 -9.77 3.79
C TYR A 192 18.87 -9.38 2.74
N GLU A 193 17.76 -10.10 2.72
CA GLU A 193 16.59 -9.82 1.90
C GLU A 193 15.35 -9.71 2.78
N VAL A 194 14.62 -8.61 2.65
CA VAL A 194 13.38 -8.41 3.38
C VAL A 194 12.25 -9.08 2.62
N ASN A 195 11.62 -10.07 3.24
CA ASN A 195 10.41 -10.68 2.71
C ASN A 195 9.30 -9.62 2.54
N PRO A 196 8.68 -9.44 1.36
CA PRO A 196 7.57 -8.51 1.14
C PRO A 196 6.36 -8.71 2.07
N ALA A 197 6.14 -9.94 2.56
CA ALA A 197 5.06 -10.28 3.46
C ALA A 197 5.41 -10.12 4.96
N CYS A 198 6.61 -9.62 5.31
CA CYS A 198 7.08 -9.56 6.70
C CYS A 198 6.13 -8.77 7.62
N ASN A 199 5.47 -7.74 7.10
CA ASN A 199 4.57 -6.88 7.85
C ASN A 199 3.09 -7.34 7.80
N TRP A 200 2.77 -8.44 7.13
CA TRP A 200 1.38 -8.78 6.83
C TRP A 200 0.51 -8.97 8.08
N TRP A 201 1.03 -9.65 9.11
CA TRP A 201 0.31 -9.80 10.39
C TRP A 201 0.10 -8.46 11.11
N PHE A 202 1.08 -7.58 11.04
CA PHE A 202 0.98 -6.24 11.61
C PHE A 202 -0.07 -5.40 10.88
N MET A 203 -0.13 -5.51 9.55
CA MET A 203 -1.15 -4.84 8.74
C MET A 203 -2.56 -5.32 9.09
N ILE A 204 -2.77 -6.64 9.21
CA ILE A 204 -4.07 -7.22 9.60
C ILE A 204 -4.51 -6.68 10.97
N ALA A 205 -3.62 -6.73 11.96
CA ALA A 205 -3.92 -6.20 13.30
C ALA A 205 -4.22 -4.69 13.25
N SER A 206 -3.43 -3.94 12.49
CA SER A 206 -3.62 -2.50 12.30
C SER A 206 -4.95 -2.17 11.65
N THR A 207 -5.41 -2.94 10.66
CA THR A 207 -6.72 -2.74 10.02
C THR A 207 -7.85 -2.83 11.05
N ILE A 208 -7.81 -3.82 11.94
CA ILE A 208 -8.83 -4.01 12.98
C ILE A 208 -8.80 -2.85 13.97
N VAL A 209 -7.61 -2.49 14.46
CA VAL A 209 -7.43 -1.40 15.43
C VAL A 209 -7.86 -0.06 14.83
N MET A 210 -7.40 0.26 13.61
CA MET A 210 -7.72 1.50 12.90
C MET A 210 -9.21 1.60 12.58
N THR A 211 -9.85 0.48 12.22
CA THR A 211 -11.30 0.44 12.04
C THR A 211 -12.02 0.79 13.34
N GLY A 212 -11.60 0.20 14.47
CA GLY A 212 -12.18 0.47 15.78
C GLY A 212 -12.00 1.93 16.23
N VAL A 213 -10.79 2.46 16.09
CA VAL A 213 -10.47 3.85 16.45
C VAL A 213 -11.21 4.83 15.55
N GLY A 214 -11.19 4.63 14.23
CA GLY A 214 -11.89 5.49 13.29
C GLY A 214 -13.40 5.44 13.48
N TRP A 215 -13.96 4.27 13.76
CA TRP A 215 -15.38 4.14 14.13
C TRP A 215 -15.69 4.94 15.40
N PHE A 216 -14.91 4.77 16.46
CA PHE A 216 -15.13 5.47 17.72
C PHE A 216 -15.12 6.99 17.52
N VAL A 217 -14.11 7.52 16.82
CA VAL A 217 -14.02 8.96 16.54
C VAL A 217 -15.18 9.43 15.67
N ALA A 218 -15.49 8.73 14.59
CA ALA A 218 -16.54 9.13 13.66
C ALA A 218 -17.93 9.09 14.30
N ASP A 219 -18.29 7.98 14.95
CA ASP A 219 -19.65 7.73 15.44
C ASP A 219 -19.89 8.41 16.80
N VAL A 220 -18.91 8.36 17.71
CA VAL A 220 -19.09 8.86 19.08
C VAL A 220 -18.79 10.35 19.20
N ILE A 221 -17.84 10.87 18.44
CA ILE A 221 -17.40 12.27 18.57
C ILE A 221 -17.98 13.13 17.44
N VAL A 222 -17.68 12.78 16.19
CA VAL A 222 -18.01 13.61 15.03
C VAL A 222 -19.51 13.62 14.76
N GLU A 223 -20.12 12.44 14.67
CA GLU A 223 -21.53 12.34 14.31
C GLU A 223 -22.45 12.85 15.41
N LYS A 224 -22.18 12.57 16.68
CA LYS A 224 -22.95 13.16 17.80
C LYS A 224 -22.94 14.69 17.78
N ARG A 225 -21.83 15.29 17.34
CA ARG A 225 -21.73 16.75 17.19
C ARG A 225 -22.52 17.28 16.01
N LEU A 226 -22.60 16.52 14.91
CA LEU A 226 -23.33 16.89 13.69
C LEU A 226 -24.83 16.58 13.78
N ALA A 227 -25.25 15.59 14.57
CA ALA A 227 -26.64 15.15 14.67
C ALA A 227 -27.63 16.25 15.10
N ASN A 228 -27.17 17.22 15.88
CA ASN A 228 -27.99 18.34 16.38
C ASN A 228 -27.85 19.62 15.54
N LYS A 229 -27.15 19.57 14.40
CA LYS A 229 -26.93 20.73 13.52
C LYS A 229 -27.92 20.74 12.36
N PRO A 230 -28.23 21.92 11.79
CA PRO A 230 -29.01 22.01 10.56
C PRO A 230 -28.24 21.42 9.37
N PRO A 231 -28.93 21.01 8.28
CA PRO A 231 -28.29 20.48 7.07
C PRO A 231 -27.22 21.40 6.48
N GLU A 232 -27.43 22.72 6.53
CA GLU A 232 -26.48 23.74 6.03
C GLU A 232 -25.14 23.71 6.79
N GLU A 233 -25.15 23.27 8.04
CA GLU A 233 -23.95 23.10 8.87
C GLU A 233 -23.43 21.65 8.91
N GLY A 234 -23.91 20.79 8.01
CA GLY A 234 -23.47 19.40 7.88
C GLY A 234 -24.22 18.40 8.75
N GLY A 235 -25.38 18.79 9.31
CA GLY A 235 -26.28 17.87 10.02
C GLY A 235 -27.08 16.94 9.09
N PRO A 236 -27.97 16.09 9.64
CA PRO A 236 -28.80 15.19 8.86
C PRO A 236 -29.66 15.95 7.84
N SER A 237 -29.67 15.52 6.59
CA SER A 237 -30.50 16.10 5.53
C SER A 237 -31.76 15.25 5.29
N PRO A 238 -32.87 15.83 4.79
CA PRO A 238 -34.05 15.08 4.40
C PRO A 238 -33.71 13.98 3.39
N VAL A 239 -34.32 12.81 3.54
CA VAL A 239 -34.11 11.66 2.65
C VAL A 239 -35.00 11.82 1.42
N ASP A 240 -34.41 11.94 0.23
CA ASP A 240 -35.17 11.98 -1.02
C ASP A 240 -35.35 10.59 -1.62
N ALA A 241 -36.47 10.35 -2.31
CA ALA A 241 -36.76 9.05 -2.95
C ALA A 241 -35.69 8.65 -3.99
N SER A 242 -35.06 9.64 -4.64
CA SER A 242 -33.94 9.44 -5.57
C SER A 242 -32.69 8.88 -4.91
N ASP A 243 -32.45 9.19 -3.63
CA ASP A 243 -31.27 8.72 -2.89
C ASP A 243 -31.36 7.23 -2.59
N LEU A 244 -32.57 6.72 -2.34
CA LEU A 244 -32.83 5.29 -2.16
C LEU A 244 -32.67 4.50 -3.47
N GLU A 245 -33.03 5.10 -4.62
CA GLU A 245 -32.85 4.44 -5.92
C GLU A 245 -31.38 4.37 -6.34
N ALA A 246 -30.59 5.42 -6.09
CA ALA A 246 -29.15 5.43 -6.38
C ALA A 246 -28.34 4.34 -5.65
N GLN A 247 -28.88 3.85 -4.53
CA GLN A 247 -28.29 2.79 -3.71
C GLN A 247 -28.70 1.38 -4.13
N ARG A 248 -29.71 1.24 -4.99
CA ARG A 248 -30.15 -0.07 -5.45
C ARG A 248 -29.18 -0.61 -6.51
N LEU A 249 -28.73 -1.84 -6.31
CA LEU A 249 -28.06 -2.63 -7.33
C LEU A 249 -29.09 -3.05 -8.37
N SER A 250 -28.78 -2.79 -9.63
CA SER A 250 -29.55 -3.35 -10.73
C SER A 250 -29.53 -4.88 -10.66
N PRO A 251 -30.60 -5.58 -11.09
CA PRO A 251 -30.57 -7.03 -11.27
C PRO A 251 -29.38 -7.49 -12.12
N ASP A 252 -28.99 -6.69 -13.11
CA ASP A 252 -27.85 -6.97 -13.97
C ASP A 252 -26.52 -6.84 -13.22
N ASP A 253 -26.34 -5.79 -12.41
CA ASP A 253 -25.14 -5.61 -11.58
C ASP A 253 -24.98 -6.78 -10.60
N LYS A 254 -26.09 -7.23 -10.00
CA LYS A 254 -26.07 -8.37 -9.07
C LYS A 254 -25.68 -9.67 -9.77
N ARG A 255 -26.13 -9.88 -11.01
CA ARG A 255 -25.75 -11.04 -11.82
C ARG A 255 -24.29 -10.96 -12.25
N ALA A 256 -23.85 -9.80 -12.73
CA ALA A 256 -22.48 -9.55 -13.13
C ALA A 256 -21.50 -9.75 -11.97
N LEU A 257 -21.83 -9.22 -10.79
CA LEU A 257 -21.01 -9.37 -9.58
C LEU A 257 -20.89 -10.83 -9.14
N LYS A 258 -21.97 -11.62 -9.24
CA LYS A 258 -21.92 -13.06 -8.97
C LYS A 258 -21.01 -13.80 -9.94
N ILE A 259 -21.15 -13.53 -11.24
CA ILE A 259 -20.32 -14.17 -12.27
C ILE A 259 -18.85 -13.78 -12.09
N ALA A 260 -18.57 -12.49 -11.89
CA ALA A 260 -17.22 -12.00 -11.64
C ALA A 260 -16.60 -12.64 -10.39
N GLY A 261 -17.37 -12.77 -9.30
CA GLY A 261 -16.92 -13.45 -8.09
C GLY A 261 -16.61 -14.95 -8.31
N ILE A 262 -17.44 -15.65 -9.10
CA ILE A 262 -17.20 -17.06 -9.46
C ILE A 262 -15.94 -17.20 -10.31
N VAL A 263 -15.79 -16.36 -11.34
CA VAL A 263 -14.61 -16.37 -12.22
C VAL A 263 -13.34 -16.06 -11.43
N PHE A 264 -13.39 -15.06 -10.54
CA PHE A 264 -12.29 -14.74 -9.64
C PHE A 264 -11.91 -15.93 -8.75
N ALA A 265 -12.89 -16.59 -8.12
CA ALA A 265 -12.64 -17.75 -7.27
C ALA A 265 -12.02 -18.92 -8.06
N ILE A 266 -12.49 -19.18 -9.28
CA ILE A 266 -11.93 -20.22 -10.16
C ILE A 266 -10.49 -19.86 -10.54
N ALA A 267 -10.24 -18.63 -10.97
CA ALA A 267 -8.90 -18.16 -11.36
C ALA A 267 -7.92 -18.27 -10.18
N LEU A 268 -8.31 -17.77 -9.01
CA LEU A 268 -7.50 -17.83 -7.79
C LEU A 268 -7.21 -19.29 -7.38
N THR A 269 -8.23 -20.15 -7.38
CA THR A 269 -8.05 -21.58 -7.06
C THR A 269 -7.14 -22.26 -8.08
N THR A 270 -7.26 -21.92 -9.36
CA THR A 270 -6.40 -22.46 -10.43
C THR A 270 -4.95 -22.04 -10.23
N VAL A 271 -4.70 -20.75 -9.94
CA VAL A 271 -3.33 -20.27 -9.65
C VAL A 271 -2.76 -20.97 -8.43
N ILE A 272 -3.52 -21.07 -7.33
CA ILE A 272 -3.08 -21.78 -6.12
C ILE A 272 -2.79 -23.26 -6.44
N ALA A 273 -3.64 -23.93 -7.22
CA ALA A 273 -3.40 -25.30 -7.63
C ALA A 273 -2.14 -25.43 -8.51
N LEU A 274 -1.92 -24.51 -9.45
CA LEU A 274 -0.73 -24.47 -10.30
C LEU A 274 0.56 -24.22 -9.53
N VAL A 275 0.49 -23.60 -8.34
CA VAL A 275 1.65 -23.39 -7.46
C VAL A 275 1.90 -24.61 -6.58
N ASN A 276 0.87 -25.33 -6.15
CA ASN A 276 0.98 -26.39 -5.13
C ASN A 276 1.04 -27.81 -5.68
N ILE A 277 0.63 -28.07 -6.93
CA ILE A 277 0.62 -29.42 -7.51
C ILE A 277 1.99 -29.76 -8.11
N PRO A 278 2.66 -30.84 -7.69
CA PRO A 278 3.93 -31.24 -8.29
C PRO A 278 3.80 -31.46 -9.80
N GLY A 279 4.62 -30.75 -10.59
CA GLY A 279 4.63 -30.85 -12.06
C GLY A 279 3.71 -29.87 -12.80
N SER A 280 3.03 -28.96 -12.09
CA SER A 280 2.29 -27.87 -12.75
C SER A 280 3.22 -26.71 -13.17
N PRO A 281 2.81 -25.91 -14.18
CA PRO A 281 3.63 -24.81 -14.73
C PRO A 281 4.19 -23.77 -13.75
N LEU A 282 3.52 -23.53 -12.61
CA LEU A 282 3.95 -22.57 -11.59
C LEU A 282 4.48 -23.25 -10.31
N TYR A 283 4.70 -24.56 -10.36
CA TYR A 283 5.24 -25.30 -9.23
C TYR A 283 6.74 -25.04 -9.15
N THR A 284 7.19 -24.45 -8.05
CA THR A 284 8.61 -24.25 -7.80
C THR A 284 9.31 -25.60 -7.64
N TYR A 285 10.27 -25.91 -8.52
CA TYR A 285 11.15 -27.08 -8.40
C TYR A 285 12.60 -26.63 -8.35
N GLN A 286 13.43 -27.38 -7.63
CA GLN A 286 14.87 -27.17 -7.65
C GLN A 286 15.50 -28.02 -8.73
N ILE A 287 16.26 -27.40 -9.63
CA ILE A 287 17.13 -28.10 -10.58
C ILE A 287 18.57 -27.97 -10.14
N GLU A 288 19.40 -28.95 -10.49
CA GLU A 288 20.83 -28.82 -10.32
C GLU A 288 21.36 -27.71 -11.26
N SER A 289 22.18 -26.80 -10.72
CA SER A 289 22.70 -25.67 -11.47
C SER A 289 23.50 -26.16 -12.68
N PRO A 290 23.16 -25.73 -13.91
CA PRO A 290 23.89 -26.14 -15.11
C PRO A 290 25.33 -25.62 -15.13
N THR A 291 25.68 -24.67 -14.26
CA THR A 291 27.03 -24.09 -14.12
C THR A 291 27.78 -24.55 -12.87
N LYS A 292 27.12 -25.15 -11.87
CA LYS A 292 27.73 -25.62 -10.62
C LYS A 292 27.15 -26.96 -10.18
N ALA A 293 27.87 -28.04 -10.48
CA ALA A 293 27.52 -29.39 -10.06
C ALA A 293 27.40 -29.47 -8.51
N GLY A 294 26.31 -30.06 -8.02
CA GLY A 294 25.97 -30.19 -6.61
C GLY A 294 25.24 -29.00 -5.98
N GLN A 295 25.01 -27.90 -6.70
CA GLN A 295 24.25 -26.75 -6.19
C GLN A 295 22.82 -26.76 -6.77
N MET A 296 21.83 -27.03 -5.94
CA MET A 296 20.42 -26.94 -6.32
C MET A 296 20.02 -25.47 -6.42
N ILE A 297 19.50 -25.06 -7.58
CA ILE A 297 18.92 -23.74 -7.82
C ILE A 297 17.41 -23.88 -7.93
N THR A 298 16.70 -23.01 -7.24
CA THR A 298 15.26 -22.85 -7.41
C THR A 298 15.01 -22.29 -8.80
N VAL A 299 14.23 -23.00 -9.61
CA VAL A 299 13.71 -22.44 -10.87
C VAL A 299 12.52 -21.56 -10.48
N GLU A 300 12.72 -20.24 -10.53
CA GLU A 300 11.63 -19.27 -10.48
C GLU A 300 10.84 -19.26 -11.79
#